data_AF-A0A7S1RQ67-F1
#
_entry.id   AF-A0A7S1RQ67-F1
#
_cell.length_a   1.000
_cell.length_b   1.000
_cell.length_c   1.000
_cell.angle_alpha   90.00
_cell.angle_beta   90.00
_cell.angle_gamma   90.00
#
_symmetry.space_group_name_H-M   'P 1'
#
loop_
_entity.id
_entity.type
_entity.pdbx_description
1 polymer ?
#
loop_
_entity_poly.entity_id
_entity_poly.type
_entity_poly.pdbx_seq_one_letter_code
_entity_poly.pdbx_strand_id
1 'polypeptide(L)'
;QAFLLLAVVSFYVPTLAWSCVPAFDECAEQTRRGDNGWDGLMNELHGTSKWHWVPLPYNVKVYVPISLVMFAAAAFSAIYLHLRRRSCLYRGRMVAVPNAETDIYSRLWCVYEIFVALNLGVPVEMARSLAFAGRVSSRQATCSSERDAARIRREIETGSLGYDYIDKAVFLVTRRARWECAQALLTTGLKIAVTNVAYFCMSSRRTQVWEHVLCMLLGFTVAINCIYGVFQSAQGTPKFRNVFLCGALLSLTGGVLLFCHVADGIQELQSALWALVTSGVNVMAFLVVGVCCCSQRLKERGKVAILVAFSVAIFVGCTLTNGFADGFDAFYPDAVQNASFVAGYFWAPAVVWWSAALHWGVKIKWHKGWTVVSCVGAARVAWRGRSTGSKADAPVDPEPGA
;
A
#
# COMPACT_ATOMS: atom_id res chain seq x y z
N GLN A 1 13.17 0.40 4.59
CA GLN A 1 12.45 1.19 3.56
C GLN A 1 13.26 2.37 3.08
N ALA A 2 13.85 3.18 3.98
CA ALA A 2 14.74 4.29 3.60
C ALA A 2 15.90 3.85 2.69
N PHE A 3 16.66 2.81 3.06
CA PHE A 3 17.74 2.28 2.20
C PHE A 3 17.27 1.87 0.80
N LEU A 4 16.09 1.24 0.68
CA LEU A 4 15.55 0.87 -0.63
C LEU A 4 15.15 2.11 -1.46
N LEU A 5 14.60 3.13 -0.82
CA LEU A 5 14.31 4.40 -1.50
C LEU A 5 15.60 5.06 -1.99
N LEU A 6 16.63 5.13 -1.14
CA LEU A 6 17.94 5.67 -1.50
C LEU A 6 18.57 4.88 -2.64
N ALA A 7 18.49 3.54 -2.62
CA ALA A 7 18.98 2.70 -3.71
C ALA A 7 18.31 3.05 -5.05
N VAL A 8 16.99 3.15 -5.07
CA VAL A 8 16.22 3.52 -6.27
C VAL A 8 16.58 4.94 -6.73
N VAL A 9 16.58 5.92 -5.83
CA VAL A 9 16.93 7.31 -6.17
C VAL A 9 18.35 7.37 -6.73
N SER A 10 19.35 6.82 -6.03
CA SER A 10 20.75 6.82 -6.47
C SER A 10 20.91 6.13 -7.83
N PHE A 11 20.25 5.00 -8.07
CA PHE A 11 20.30 4.32 -9.36
C PHE A 11 19.78 5.19 -10.51
N TYR A 12 18.69 5.95 -10.28
CA TYR A 12 18.09 6.77 -11.33
C TYR A 12 18.59 8.21 -11.40
N VAL A 13 19.43 8.70 -10.46
CA VAL A 13 20.02 10.05 -10.56
C VAL A 13 20.65 10.31 -11.94
N PRO A 14 21.48 9.40 -12.50
CA PRO A 14 22.05 9.60 -13.83
C PRO A 14 20.98 9.74 -14.92
N THR A 15 19.94 8.91 -14.87
CA THR A 15 18.81 8.96 -15.80
C THR A 15 18.02 10.25 -15.67
N LEU A 16 17.79 10.74 -14.46
CA LEU A 16 17.02 11.96 -14.21
C LEU A 16 17.77 13.22 -14.66
N ALA A 17 19.08 13.26 -14.44
CA ALA A 17 19.89 14.45 -14.75
C ALA A 17 20.46 14.44 -16.18
N TRP A 18 20.73 13.28 -16.76
CA TRP A 18 21.36 13.15 -18.09
C TRP A 18 20.52 12.40 -19.13
N SER A 19 19.33 11.88 -18.79
CA SER A 19 18.50 11.13 -19.76
C SER A 19 19.20 9.90 -20.36
N CYS A 20 20.10 9.28 -19.59
CA CYS A 20 20.81 8.07 -20.02
C CYS A 20 20.66 6.93 -19.01
N VAL A 21 20.81 5.69 -19.47
CA VAL A 21 20.77 4.50 -18.62
C VAL A 21 22.17 4.27 -18.04
N PRO A 22 22.36 4.36 -16.71
CA PRO A 22 23.69 4.24 -16.14
C PRO A 22 24.21 2.81 -16.14
N ALA A 23 25.48 2.65 -16.51
CA ALA A 23 26.33 1.51 -16.14
C ALA A 23 27.47 1.99 -15.22
N PHE A 24 28.54 1.20 -15.08
CA PHE A 24 29.64 1.54 -14.16
C PHE A 24 30.50 2.71 -14.66
N ASP A 25 30.92 2.67 -15.93
CA ASP A 25 31.84 3.67 -16.51
C ASP A 25 31.21 4.54 -17.60
N GLU A 26 30.13 4.05 -18.20
CA GLU A 26 29.44 4.65 -19.34
C GLU A 26 27.94 4.69 -19.08
N CYS A 27 27.22 5.49 -19.85
CA CYS A 27 25.77 5.43 -19.89
C CYS A 27 25.24 5.34 -21.32
N ALA A 28 24.17 4.57 -21.48
CA ALA A 28 23.51 4.40 -22.76
C ALA A 28 22.53 5.54 -22.98
N GLU A 29 22.78 6.34 -24.00
CA GLU A 29 21.86 7.36 -24.48
C GLU A 29 21.10 6.81 -25.69
N GLN A 30 19.81 7.14 -25.80
CA GLN A 30 19.03 6.74 -26.97
C GLN A 30 19.35 7.70 -28.12
N THR A 31 19.75 7.19 -29.29
CA THR A 31 20.03 8.05 -30.45
C THR A 31 18.72 8.74 -30.86
N ARG A 32 18.73 10.08 -30.86
CA ARG A 32 17.56 10.91 -31.21
C ARG A 32 16.99 10.49 -32.57
N ARG A 33 15.82 9.86 -32.59
CA ARG A 33 15.06 9.66 -33.84
C ARG A 33 14.59 11.03 -34.36
N GLY A 34 14.88 11.32 -35.62
CA GLY A 34 14.36 12.51 -36.32
C GLY A 34 12.83 12.58 -36.26
N ASP A 35 12.28 13.79 -36.15
CA ASP A 35 10.87 14.14 -35.90
C ASP A 35 9.87 13.79 -37.00
N ASN A 36 9.81 12.52 -37.42
CA ASN A 36 8.95 12.17 -38.54
C ASN A 36 7.69 11.41 -38.07
N GLY A 37 6.78 12.13 -37.40
CA GLY A 37 5.34 11.78 -37.28
C GLY A 37 4.95 10.41 -36.69
N TRP A 38 3.76 9.93 -37.09
CA TRP A 38 3.13 8.66 -36.64
C TRP A 38 3.98 7.41 -36.84
N ASP A 39 4.91 7.43 -37.79
CA ASP A 39 5.88 6.36 -38.00
C ASP A 39 6.82 6.19 -36.79
N GLY A 40 7.00 7.25 -35.98
CA GLY A 40 7.72 7.20 -34.72
C GLY A 40 7.08 6.26 -33.69
N LEU A 41 5.75 6.29 -33.53
CA LEU A 41 5.01 5.48 -32.54
C LEU A 41 4.99 3.99 -32.92
N MET A 42 4.76 3.67 -34.20
CA MET A 42 4.76 2.27 -34.65
C MET A 42 6.18 1.68 -34.65
N ASN A 43 7.20 2.50 -34.96
CA ASN A 43 8.60 2.09 -34.80
C ASN A 43 9.06 2.10 -33.33
N GLU A 44 8.35 2.74 -32.40
CA GLU A 44 8.60 2.66 -30.95
C GLU A 44 8.07 1.33 -30.40
N LEU A 45 6.97 0.81 -30.95
CA LEU A 45 6.43 -0.50 -30.61
C LEU A 45 7.18 -1.68 -31.24
N HIS A 46 7.90 -1.47 -32.36
CA HIS A 46 8.53 -2.55 -33.12
C HIS A 46 10.02 -2.36 -33.45
N GLY A 47 10.59 -1.17 -33.26
CA GLY A 47 11.95 -0.88 -33.67
C GLY A 47 12.93 -0.94 -32.51
N THR A 48 13.96 -1.77 -32.65
CA THR A 48 15.14 -1.81 -31.78
C THR A 48 15.66 -0.40 -31.54
N SER A 49 15.56 0.09 -30.32
CA SER A 49 16.20 1.33 -29.88
C SER A 49 17.69 1.23 -30.17
N LYS A 50 18.24 2.15 -30.95
CA LYS A 50 19.70 2.26 -31.09
C LYS A 50 20.22 3.05 -29.91
N TRP A 51 20.99 2.37 -29.07
CA TRP A 51 21.68 2.94 -27.93
C TRP A 51 23.11 3.28 -28.31
N HIS A 52 23.57 4.48 -27.93
CA HIS A 52 24.97 4.86 -28.03
C HIS A 52 25.53 5.05 -26.63
N TRP A 53 26.69 4.44 -26.36
CA TRP A 53 27.35 4.51 -25.07
C TRP A 53 28.24 5.75 -24.99
N VAL A 54 28.07 6.52 -23.92
CA VAL A 54 28.80 7.77 -23.67
C VAL A 54 29.50 7.66 -22.31
N PRO A 55 30.75 8.11 -22.16
CA PRO A 55 31.44 8.07 -20.88
C PRO A 55 30.70 8.91 -19.81
N LEU A 56 30.54 8.35 -18.62
CA LEU A 56 29.91 9.04 -17.50
C LEU A 56 30.87 10.08 -16.88
N PRO A 57 30.38 11.27 -16.49
CA PRO A 57 31.16 12.20 -15.69
C PRO A 57 31.63 11.56 -14.39
N TYR A 58 32.85 11.88 -13.95
CA TYR A 58 33.49 11.24 -12.79
C TYR A 58 32.65 11.28 -11.50
N ASN A 59 31.96 12.40 -11.25
CA ASN A 59 31.06 12.58 -10.11
C ASN A 59 29.79 11.71 -10.16
N VAL A 60 29.45 11.16 -11.33
CA VAL A 60 28.24 10.34 -11.53
C VAL A 60 28.54 8.85 -11.39
N LYS A 61 29.77 8.42 -11.67
CA LYS A 61 30.20 7.02 -11.54
C LYS A 61 29.97 6.42 -10.15
N VAL A 62 29.92 7.26 -9.11
CA VAL A 62 29.71 6.82 -7.72
C VAL A 62 28.27 6.35 -7.45
N TYR A 63 27.28 6.77 -8.23
CA TYR A 63 25.87 6.51 -7.94
C TYR A 63 25.45 5.04 -8.10
N VAL A 64 25.98 4.33 -9.10
CA VAL A 64 25.70 2.90 -9.29
C VAL A 64 26.24 2.06 -8.14
N PRO A 65 27.53 2.18 -7.73
CA PRO A 65 28.04 1.51 -6.52
C PRO A 65 27.25 1.86 -5.25
N ILE A 66 26.91 3.15 -5.04
CA ILE A 66 26.08 3.57 -3.90
C ILE A 66 24.73 2.85 -3.95
N SER A 67 24.08 2.76 -5.11
CA SER A 67 22.78 2.09 -5.25
C SER A 67 22.85 0.61 -4.86
N LEU A 68 23.92 -0.10 -5.26
CA LEU A 68 24.16 -1.50 -4.92
C LEU A 68 24.39 -1.69 -3.42
N VAL A 69 25.21 -0.83 -2.80
CA VAL A 69 25.45 -0.84 -1.35
C VAL A 69 24.14 -0.59 -0.58
N MET A 70 23.34 0.38 -1.02
CA MET A 70 22.06 0.70 -0.40
C MET A 70 21.04 -0.42 -0.56
N PHE A 71 21.04 -1.11 -1.71
CA PHE A 71 20.19 -2.27 -1.94
C PHE A 71 20.59 -3.45 -1.03
N ALA A 72 21.89 -3.74 -0.93
CA ALA A 72 22.41 -4.76 -0.01
C ALA A 72 22.06 -4.43 1.46
N ALA A 73 22.21 -3.17 1.87
CA ALA A 73 21.82 -2.71 3.20
C ALA A 73 20.30 -2.85 3.45
N ALA A 74 19.47 -2.59 2.43
CA ALA A 74 18.03 -2.79 2.50
C ALA A 74 17.65 -4.27 2.65
N ALA A 75 18.28 -5.16 1.89
CA ALA A 75 18.09 -6.61 1.96
C ALA A 75 18.52 -7.16 3.33
N PHE A 76 19.73 -6.78 3.78
CA PHE A 76 20.23 -7.15 5.10
C PHE A 76 19.31 -6.65 6.23
N SER A 77 18.88 -5.38 6.16
CA SER A 77 17.92 -4.82 7.13
C SER A 77 16.59 -5.58 7.14
N ALA A 78 16.09 -5.98 5.97
CA ALA A 78 14.85 -6.75 5.88
C ALA A 78 14.99 -8.15 6.49
N ILE A 79 16.10 -8.83 6.20
CA ILE A 79 16.42 -10.14 6.78
C ILE A 79 16.59 -10.02 8.30
N TYR A 80 17.39 -9.06 8.77
CA TYR A 80 17.61 -8.81 10.19
C TYR A 80 16.30 -8.51 10.93
N LEU A 81 15.46 -7.62 10.39
CA LEU A 81 14.15 -7.33 10.97
C LEU A 81 13.22 -8.55 10.94
N HIS A 82 13.29 -9.37 9.89
CA HIS A 82 12.52 -10.61 9.81
C HIS A 82 12.94 -11.60 10.90
N LEU A 83 14.24 -11.83 11.07
CA LEU A 83 14.80 -12.70 12.10
C LEU A 83 14.46 -12.16 13.50
N ARG A 84 14.68 -10.86 13.75
CA ARG A 84 14.35 -10.22 15.02
C ARG A 84 12.86 -10.31 15.36
N ARG A 85 11.98 -10.17 14.37
CA ARG A 85 10.52 -10.34 14.55
C ARG A 85 10.15 -11.77 14.91
N ARG A 86 10.88 -12.78 14.44
CA ARG A 86 10.69 -14.18 14.87
C ARG A 86 11.20 -14.42 16.28
N SER A 87 12.29 -13.77 16.66
CA SER A 87 12.93 -13.97 17.97
C SER A 87 12.27 -13.19 19.12
N CYS A 88 11.61 -12.04 18.83
CA CYS A 88 10.82 -11.33 19.84
C CYS A 88 9.46 -12.01 20.02
N LEU A 89 9.40 -12.94 20.99
CA LEU A 89 8.16 -13.31 21.66
C LEU A 89 7.42 -12.04 22.13
N TYR A 90 6.10 -12.07 21.97
CA TYR A 90 5.16 -10.97 22.18
C TYR A 90 5.50 -10.09 23.40
N ARG A 91 5.86 -8.82 23.16
CA ARG A 91 6.28 -7.85 24.20
C ARG A 91 5.13 -7.24 25.02
N GLY A 92 3.95 -7.87 25.06
CA GLY A 92 2.79 -7.38 25.83
C GLY A 92 2.30 -6.01 25.34
N ARG A 93 1.55 -5.98 24.23
CA ARG A 93 0.92 -4.76 23.70
C ARG A 93 -0.58 -4.90 23.63
N MET A 94 -1.32 -3.82 23.88
CA MET A 94 -2.75 -3.78 23.61
C MET A 94 -2.98 -3.44 22.13
N VAL A 95 -3.87 -4.18 21.47
CA VAL A 95 -4.32 -3.85 20.12
C VAL A 95 -5.78 -3.43 20.18
N ALA A 96 -6.06 -2.15 19.94
CA ALA A 96 -7.41 -1.64 19.86
C ALA A 96 -7.97 -1.89 18.46
N VAL A 97 -9.04 -2.67 18.34
CA VAL A 97 -9.61 -3.07 17.05
C VAL A 97 -10.92 -2.30 16.79
N PRO A 98 -10.93 -1.31 15.88
CA PRO A 98 -12.17 -0.70 15.42
C PRO A 98 -13.06 -1.75 14.73
N ASN A 99 -14.37 -1.65 14.94
CA ASN A 99 -15.36 -2.46 14.24
C ASN A 99 -16.12 -1.57 13.24
N ALA A 100 -16.56 -2.14 12.13
CA ALA A 100 -17.45 -1.50 11.18
C ALA A 100 -18.84 -1.24 11.81
N GLU A 101 -19.33 -2.18 12.62
CA GLU A 101 -20.69 -2.10 13.19
C GLU A 101 -20.78 -1.08 14.33
N THR A 102 -19.68 -0.88 15.06
CA THR A 102 -19.67 -0.04 16.26
C THR A 102 -18.30 0.61 16.41
N ASP A 103 -18.28 1.92 16.48
CA ASP A 103 -17.06 2.70 16.66
C ASP A 103 -16.47 2.46 18.06
N ILE A 104 -15.22 2.88 18.28
CA ILE A 104 -14.56 2.74 19.58
C ILE A 104 -15.14 3.77 20.56
N TYR A 105 -15.39 5.00 20.11
CA TYR A 105 -15.88 6.08 20.95
C TYR A 105 -17.31 5.90 21.47
N SER A 106 -18.17 5.07 20.84
CA SER A 106 -19.47 4.73 21.45
C SER A 106 -19.37 3.73 22.59
N ARG A 107 -18.25 3.02 22.75
CA ARG A 107 -18.06 1.94 23.72
C ARG A 107 -17.18 2.39 24.88
N LEU A 108 -17.82 2.80 25.98
CA LEU A 108 -17.16 3.37 27.16
C LEU A 108 -16.05 2.45 27.69
N TRP A 109 -16.30 1.13 27.74
CA TRP A 109 -15.30 0.15 28.13
C TRP A 109 -14.05 0.18 27.25
N CYS A 110 -14.20 0.24 25.92
CA CYS A 110 -13.06 0.21 25.00
C CYS A 110 -12.17 1.45 25.14
N VAL A 111 -12.79 2.63 25.26
CA VAL A 111 -12.07 3.88 25.44
C VAL A 111 -11.34 3.91 26.78
N TYR A 112 -12.01 3.42 27.84
CA TYR A 112 -11.43 3.31 29.19
C TYR A 112 -10.23 2.36 29.24
N GLU A 113 -10.32 1.16 28.66
CA GLU A 113 -9.20 0.20 28.63
C GLU A 113 -7.98 0.74 27.88
N ILE A 114 -8.17 1.47 26.78
CA ILE A 114 -7.07 2.14 26.06
C ILE A 114 -6.36 3.13 26.99
N PHE A 115 -7.13 3.91 27.74
CA PHE A 115 -6.60 4.85 28.72
C PHE A 115 -5.84 4.16 29.84
N VAL A 116 -6.42 3.12 30.46
CA VAL A 116 -5.77 2.34 31.53
C VAL A 116 -4.45 1.76 31.03
N ALA A 117 -4.44 1.14 29.84
CA ALA A 117 -3.24 0.59 29.24
C ALA A 117 -2.13 1.64 29.06
N LEU A 118 -2.47 2.82 28.54
CA LEU A 118 -1.51 3.92 28.36
C LEU A 118 -0.96 4.43 29.69
N ASN A 119 -1.79 4.55 30.72
CA ASN A 119 -1.35 4.95 32.06
C ASN A 119 -0.42 3.93 32.71
N LEU A 120 -0.63 2.64 32.43
CA LEU A 120 0.24 1.55 32.89
C LEU A 120 1.52 1.39 32.03
N GLY A 121 1.74 2.28 31.07
CA GLY A 121 2.88 2.20 30.15
C GLY A 121 2.81 1.03 29.16
N VAL A 122 1.64 0.38 29.03
CA VAL A 122 1.41 -0.68 28.05
C VAL A 122 1.26 -0.03 26.67
N PRO A 123 2.09 -0.41 25.68
CA PRO A 123 1.96 0.13 24.34
C PRO A 123 0.58 -0.22 23.74
N VAL A 124 -0.15 0.79 23.28
CA VAL A 124 -1.40 0.61 22.55
C VAL A 124 -1.20 0.89 21.07
N GLU A 125 -1.56 -0.08 20.23
CA GLU A 125 -1.56 0.04 18.78
C GLU A 125 -2.98 -0.08 18.25
N MET A 126 -3.35 0.76 17.27
CA MET A 126 -4.59 0.52 16.52
C MET A 126 -4.40 -0.67 15.60
N ALA A 127 -5.40 -1.54 15.55
CA ALA A 127 -5.50 -2.49 14.47
C ALA A 127 -5.56 -1.74 13.15
N ARG A 128 -4.89 -2.34 12.16
CA ARG A 128 -4.87 -1.90 10.77
C ARG A 128 -6.23 -2.16 10.14
N SER A 129 -7.19 -1.29 10.43
CA SER A 129 -8.55 -1.31 9.88
C SER A 129 -8.94 0.08 9.39
N LEU A 130 -9.71 0.16 8.32
CA LEU A 130 -10.37 1.41 7.88
C LEU A 130 -11.67 1.70 8.63
N ALA A 131 -12.03 0.88 9.61
CA ALA A 131 -13.18 1.14 10.46
C ALA A 131 -12.96 2.43 11.27
N PHE A 132 -14.00 3.23 11.31
CA PHE A 132 -13.97 4.54 11.93
C PHE A 132 -13.93 4.38 13.45
N ALA A 133 -12.97 5.04 14.11
CA ALA A 133 -12.86 4.99 15.57
C ALA A 133 -14.00 5.76 16.27
N GLY A 134 -14.64 6.70 15.58
CA GLY A 134 -15.67 7.59 16.12
C GLY A 134 -15.23 9.05 16.13
N ARG A 135 -16.19 9.97 16.33
CA ARG A 135 -15.98 11.42 16.46
C ARG A 135 -16.52 11.98 17.77
N VAL A 136 -17.14 11.12 18.56
CA VAL A 136 -17.88 11.49 19.75
C VAL A 136 -16.92 11.55 20.93
N SER A 137 -17.16 12.47 21.87
CA SER A 137 -16.40 12.48 23.13
C SER A 137 -16.70 11.21 23.93
N SER A 138 -15.68 10.70 24.63
CA SER A 138 -15.82 9.59 25.57
C SER A 138 -16.89 9.81 26.64
N ARG A 139 -17.28 11.06 26.92
CA ARG A 139 -18.40 11.40 27.81
C ARG A 139 -19.75 10.84 27.34
N GLN A 140 -19.94 10.73 26.03
CA GLN A 140 -21.17 10.21 25.43
C GLN A 140 -21.08 8.71 25.15
N ALA A 141 -19.94 8.09 25.45
CA ALA A 141 -19.78 6.65 25.29
C ALA A 141 -20.72 5.90 26.26
N THR A 142 -21.23 4.76 25.81
CA THR A 142 -22.17 3.91 26.54
C THR A 142 -21.55 2.56 26.83
N CYS A 143 -22.13 1.85 27.80
CA CYS A 143 -21.81 0.46 28.10
C CYS A 143 -23.11 -0.34 28.08
N SER A 144 -23.04 -1.64 27.76
CA SER A 144 -24.20 -2.53 27.86
C SER A 144 -24.66 -2.75 29.31
N SER A 145 -23.81 -2.45 30.28
CA SER A 145 -24.07 -2.56 31.72
C SER A 145 -24.05 -1.16 32.35
N GLU A 146 -25.19 -0.69 32.85
CA GLU A 146 -25.28 0.61 33.54
C GLU A 146 -24.40 0.66 34.79
N ARG A 147 -24.26 -0.48 35.49
CA ARG A 147 -23.39 -0.60 36.65
C ARG A 147 -21.92 -0.38 36.30
N ASP A 148 -21.44 -0.99 35.21
CA ASP A 148 -20.07 -0.79 34.75
C ASP A 148 -19.86 0.62 34.19
N ALA A 149 -20.87 1.17 33.51
CA ALA A 149 -20.83 2.56 33.08
C ALA A 149 -20.67 3.51 34.28
N ALA A 150 -21.51 3.38 35.30
CA ALA A 150 -21.43 4.20 36.51
C ALA A 150 -20.08 4.05 37.23
N ARG A 151 -19.55 2.82 37.32
CA ARG A 151 -18.22 2.56 37.90
C ARG A 151 -17.12 3.29 37.11
N ILE A 152 -17.06 3.06 35.80
CA ILE A 152 -16.03 3.63 34.93
C ILE A 152 -16.12 5.16 34.93
N ARG A 153 -17.32 5.72 34.80
CA ARG A 153 -17.51 7.19 34.82
C ARG A 153 -17.02 7.79 36.13
N ARG A 154 -17.37 7.16 37.26
CA ARG A 154 -16.86 7.57 38.58
C ARG A 154 -15.34 7.48 38.66
N GLU A 155 -14.72 6.41 38.17
CA GLU A 155 -13.24 6.28 38.14
C GLU A 155 -12.59 7.37 37.28
N ILE A 156 -13.17 7.72 36.14
CA ILE A 156 -12.69 8.81 35.28
C ILE A 156 -12.85 10.17 35.94
N GLU A 157 -14.00 10.42 36.58
CA GLU A 157 -14.34 11.71 37.22
C GLU A 157 -13.59 11.94 38.52
N THR A 158 -13.33 10.88 39.29
CA THR A 158 -12.50 10.93 40.51
C THR A 158 -11.01 10.95 40.19
N GLY A 159 -10.61 10.43 39.03
CA GLY A 159 -9.23 10.45 38.55
C GLY A 159 -8.76 11.87 38.15
N SER A 160 -7.46 12.13 38.32
CA SER A 160 -6.86 13.44 38.04
C SER A 160 -6.83 13.85 36.55
N LEU A 161 -7.06 12.91 35.63
CA LEU A 161 -6.90 13.11 34.19
C LEU A 161 -8.21 13.42 33.45
N GLY A 162 -9.37 12.98 33.97
CA GLY A 162 -10.69 13.22 33.38
C GLY A 162 -10.88 12.68 31.94
N TYR A 163 -12.04 12.99 31.34
CA TYR A 163 -12.40 12.53 29.98
C TYR A 163 -11.55 13.15 28.87
N ASP A 164 -11.11 14.40 29.04
CA ASP A 164 -10.41 15.12 27.98
C ASP A 164 -9.04 14.48 27.70
N TYR A 165 -8.39 13.95 28.73
CA TYR A 165 -7.16 13.19 28.58
C TYR A 165 -7.39 11.86 27.84
N ILE A 166 -8.50 11.18 28.14
CA ILE A 166 -8.90 9.94 27.45
C ILE A 166 -9.12 10.21 25.96
N ASP A 167 -9.87 11.26 25.63
CA ASP A 167 -10.13 11.66 24.24
C ASP A 167 -8.83 11.98 23.50
N LYS A 168 -7.92 12.71 24.16
CA LYS A 168 -6.57 13.00 23.63
C LYS A 168 -5.76 11.72 23.42
N ALA A 169 -5.79 10.77 24.35
CA ALA A 169 -5.08 9.51 24.26
C ALA A 169 -5.54 8.66 23.07
N VAL A 170 -6.86 8.45 22.94
CA VAL A 170 -7.45 7.71 21.81
C VAL A 170 -7.22 8.44 20.48
N PHE A 171 -7.29 9.77 20.49
CA PHE A 171 -7.00 10.59 19.31
C PHE A 171 -5.55 10.42 18.85
N LEU A 172 -4.57 10.45 19.75
CA LEU A 172 -3.15 10.26 19.42
C LEU A 172 -2.89 8.87 18.83
N VAL A 173 -3.48 7.83 19.42
CA VAL A 173 -3.36 6.44 18.95
C VAL A 173 -3.98 6.29 17.55
N THR A 174 -5.13 6.93 17.29
CA THR A 174 -5.77 6.94 15.96
C THR A 174 -4.99 7.77 14.93
N ARG A 175 -4.48 8.94 15.33
CA ARG A 175 -3.70 9.84 14.46
C ARG A 175 -2.40 9.18 14.02
N ARG A 176 -1.72 8.45 14.91
CA ARG A 176 -0.52 7.69 14.59
C ARG A 176 -0.77 6.67 13.49
N ALA A 177 -1.87 5.90 13.58
CA ALA A 177 -2.22 4.92 12.55
C ALA A 177 -2.45 5.57 11.18
N ARG A 178 -3.12 6.73 11.14
CA ARG A 178 -3.31 7.51 9.90
C ARG A 178 -1.99 8.03 9.34
N TRP A 179 -1.09 8.49 10.21
CA TRP A 179 0.23 8.96 9.79
C TRP A 179 1.08 7.83 9.23
N GLU A 180 1.07 6.65 9.86
CA GLU A 180 1.77 5.46 9.35
C GLU A 180 1.25 5.04 7.98
N CYS A 181 -0.07 5.15 7.75
CA CYS A 181 -0.67 4.94 6.44
C CYS A 181 -0.20 5.99 5.42
N ALA A 182 -0.28 7.28 5.76
CA ALA A 182 0.16 8.36 4.89
C ALA A 182 1.66 8.23 4.54
N GLN A 183 2.49 7.89 5.52
CA GLN A 183 3.92 7.63 5.31
C GLN A 183 4.15 6.43 4.39
N ALA A 184 3.40 5.34 4.54
CA ALA A 184 3.50 4.18 3.64
C ALA A 184 3.12 4.54 2.20
N LEU A 185 2.06 5.35 2.03
CA LEU A 185 1.64 5.85 0.72
C LEU A 185 2.68 6.79 0.10
N LEU A 186 3.20 7.76 0.86
CA LEU A 186 4.22 8.69 0.39
C LEU A 186 5.53 7.98 0.01
N THR A 187 6.01 7.08 0.86
CA THR A 187 7.28 6.35 0.59
C THR A 187 7.17 5.36 -0.57
N THR A 188 5.98 4.81 -0.81
CA THR A 188 5.74 3.94 -1.97
C THR A 188 5.52 4.78 -3.21
N GLY A 189 4.63 5.78 -3.15
CA GLY A 189 4.32 6.72 -4.24
C GLY A 189 5.56 7.46 -4.75
N LEU A 190 6.48 7.85 -3.88
CA LEU A 190 7.72 8.50 -4.30
C LEU A 190 8.61 7.59 -5.15
N LYS A 191 8.72 6.29 -4.82
CA LYS A 191 9.50 5.34 -5.64
C LYS A 191 8.91 5.17 -7.02
N ILE A 192 7.57 5.10 -7.06
CA ILE A 192 6.78 4.99 -8.30
C ILE A 192 7.01 6.22 -9.17
N ALA A 193 6.93 7.40 -8.56
CA ALA A 193 7.21 8.66 -9.24
C ALA A 193 8.60 8.62 -9.86
N VAL A 194 9.64 8.31 -9.07
CA VAL A 194 11.04 8.23 -9.55
C VAL A 194 11.20 7.25 -10.71
N THR A 195 10.67 6.03 -10.61
CA THR A 195 10.77 5.03 -11.69
C THR A 195 10.05 5.47 -12.96
N ASN A 196 8.89 6.12 -12.84
CA ASN A 196 8.18 6.64 -14.00
C ASN A 196 8.90 7.84 -14.62
N VAL A 197 9.38 8.79 -13.80
CA VAL A 197 10.18 9.92 -14.29
C VAL A 197 11.39 9.40 -15.05
N ALA A 198 12.08 8.39 -14.50
CA ALA A 198 13.21 7.77 -15.17
C ALA A 198 12.81 7.13 -16.50
N TYR A 199 11.70 6.38 -16.55
CA TYR A 199 11.17 5.84 -17.80
C TYR A 199 10.95 6.94 -18.85
N PHE A 200 10.30 8.05 -18.48
CA PHE A 200 10.10 9.17 -19.40
C PHE A 200 11.40 9.87 -19.78
N CYS A 201 12.36 10.01 -18.88
CA CYS A 201 13.67 10.56 -19.21
C CYS A 201 14.43 9.67 -20.21
N MET A 202 14.20 8.34 -20.19
CA MET A 202 14.77 7.41 -21.17
C MET A 202 13.99 7.42 -22.50
N SER A 203 12.66 7.58 -22.44
CA SER A 203 11.76 7.47 -23.60
C SER A 203 11.53 8.79 -24.34
N SER A 204 11.67 9.95 -23.69
CA SER A 204 11.19 11.24 -24.18
C SER A 204 12.27 12.32 -24.25
N ARG A 205 12.05 13.28 -25.14
CA ARG A 205 12.88 14.48 -25.35
C ARG A 205 12.74 15.40 -24.15
N ARG A 206 13.88 15.79 -23.55
CA ARG A 206 14.06 16.53 -22.28
C ARG A 206 13.13 17.72 -21.95
N THR A 207 12.38 18.29 -22.88
CA THR A 207 11.79 19.63 -22.69
C THR A 207 10.58 19.69 -21.75
N GLN A 208 9.92 18.57 -21.41
CA GLN A 208 8.67 18.59 -20.61
C GLN A 208 8.58 17.49 -19.53
N VAL A 209 9.72 17.02 -19.01
CA VAL A 209 9.73 15.96 -17.98
C VAL A 209 8.88 16.35 -16.76
N TRP A 210 9.04 17.58 -16.25
CA TRP A 210 8.34 18.03 -15.04
C TRP A 210 6.82 18.05 -15.18
N GLU A 211 6.31 18.41 -16.35
CA GLU A 211 4.87 18.42 -16.65
C GLU A 211 4.30 17.00 -16.64
N HIS A 212 5.03 16.04 -17.22
CA HIS A 212 4.64 14.62 -17.20
C HIS A 212 4.62 14.07 -15.78
N VAL A 213 5.61 14.43 -14.97
CA VAL A 213 5.68 14.03 -13.55
C VAL A 213 4.49 14.58 -12.77
N LEU A 214 4.19 15.87 -12.93
CA LEU A 214 3.07 16.51 -12.25
C LEU A 214 1.74 15.87 -12.66
N CYS A 215 1.55 15.62 -13.96
CA CYS A 215 0.36 14.96 -14.51
C CYS A 215 0.20 13.53 -13.98
N MET A 216 1.26 12.74 -13.90
CA MET A 216 1.21 11.41 -13.32
C MET A 216 0.89 11.43 -11.83
N LEU A 217 1.56 12.29 -11.06
CA LEU A 217 1.29 12.43 -9.63
C LEU A 217 -0.18 12.81 -9.38
N LEU A 218 -0.73 13.69 -10.22
CA LEU A 218 -2.14 14.05 -10.18
C LEU A 218 -3.03 12.83 -10.49
N GLY A 219 -2.77 12.10 -11.58
CA GLY A 219 -3.52 10.90 -11.95
C GLY A 219 -3.53 9.82 -10.87
N PHE A 220 -2.36 9.52 -10.28
CA PHE A 220 -2.27 8.58 -9.15
C PHE A 220 -2.97 9.10 -7.90
N THR A 221 -2.87 10.40 -7.61
CA THR A 221 -3.56 11.00 -6.46
C THR A 221 -5.07 10.86 -6.60
N VAL A 222 -5.63 11.13 -7.79
CA VAL A 222 -7.06 10.94 -8.08
C VAL A 222 -7.43 9.47 -7.90
N ALA A 223 -6.70 8.55 -8.52
CA ALA A 223 -6.95 7.11 -8.40
C ALA A 223 -6.97 6.68 -6.93
N ILE A 224 -5.90 6.96 -6.17
CA ILE A 224 -5.78 6.60 -4.74
C ILE A 224 -6.93 7.17 -3.93
N ASN A 225 -7.33 8.43 -4.15
CA ASN A 225 -8.45 9.03 -3.41
C ASN A 225 -9.80 8.38 -3.75
N CYS A 226 -10.08 8.09 -5.02
CA CYS A 226 -11.31 7.39 -5.43
C CYS A 226 -11.39 6.02 -4.74
N ILE A 227 -10.29 5.27 -4.79
CA ILE A 227 -10.18 3.95 -4.21
C ILE A 227 -10.34 4.01 -2.68
N TYR A 228 -9.59 4.89 -2.03
CA TYR A 228 -9.64 5.11 -0.60
C TYR A 228 -11.05 5.50 -0.17
N GLY A 229 -11.74 6.37 -0.93
CA GLY A 229 -13.13 6.73 -0.70
C GLY A 229 -14.08 5.53 -0.73
N VAL A 230 -13.92 4.62 -1.70
CA VAL A 230 -14.70 3.36 -1.77
C VAL A 230 -14.44 2.48 -0.56
N PHE A 231 -13.18 2.33 -0.14
CA PHE A 231 -12.86 1.53 1.03
C PHE A 231 -13.33 2.17 2.34
N GLN A 232 -13.15 3.48 2.48
CA GLN A 232 -13.54 4.23 3.66
C GLN A 232 -15.06 4.26 3.83
N SER A 233 -15.81 4.49 2.74
CA SER A 233 -17.29 4.44 2.75
C SER A 233 -17.83 3.06 3.15
N ALA A 234 -17.06 2.01 2.89
CA ALA A 234 -17.39 0.65 3.29
C ALA A 234 -16.72 0.20 4.60
N GLN A 235 -16.06 1.12 5.32
CA GLN A 235 -15.33 0.88 6.56
C GLN A 235 -14.35 -0.31 6.47
N GLY A 236 -13.67 -0.43 5.34
CA GLY A 236 -12.73 -1.52 5.04
C GLY A 236 -13.38 -2.83 4.58
N THR A 237 -14.69 -2.88 4.41
CA THR A 237 -15.41 -4.07 3.92
C THR A 237 -16.21 -3.84 2.63
N PRO A 238 -15.60 -3.31 1.56
CA PRO A 238 -16.34 -3.02 0.34
C PRO A 238 -16.88 -4.29 -0.31
N LYS A 239 -18.05 -4.15 -0.93
CA LYS A 239 -18.59 -5.16 -1.83
C LYS A 239 -17.75 -5.21 -3.09
N PHE A 240 -17.51 -6.40 -3.63
CA PHE A 240 -16.78 -6.59 -4.90
C PHE A 240 -17.25 -5.64 -6.00
N ARG A 241 -18.57 -5.52 -6.20
CA ARG A 241 -19.19 -4.66 -7.21
C ARG A 241 -18.72 -3.21 -7.12
N ASN A 242 -18.57 -2.66 -5.92
CA ASN A 242 -18.19 -1.27 -5.74
C ASN A 242 -16.72 -1.04 -6.11
N VAL A 243 -15.84 -1.99 -5.75
CA VAL A 243 -14.42 -1.91 -6.11
C VAL A 243 -14.24 -2.11 -7.62
N PHE A 244 -14.97 -3.06 -8.21
CA PHE A 244 -14.96 -3.30 -9.65
C PHE A 244 -15.47 -2.09 -10.43
N LEU A 245 -16.61 -1.52 -10.03
CA LEU A 245 -17.17 -0.32 -10.66
C LEU A 245 -16.22 0.87 -10.56
N CYS A 246 -15.54 1.04 -9.42
CA CYS A 246 -14.53 2.08 -9.27
C CYS A 246 -13.34 1.88 -10.24
N GLY A 247 -12.83 0.65 -10.37
CA GLY A 247 -11.79 0.32 -11.35
C GLY A 247 -12.23 0.58 -12.79
N ALA A 248 -13.44 0.14 -13.14
CA ALA A 248 -14.03 0.33 -14.46
C ALA A 248 -14.24 1.82 -14.79
N LEU A 249 -14.73 2.62 -13.83
CA LEU A 249 -14.91 4.06 -14.00
C LEU A 249 -13.57 4.79 -14.15
N LEU A 250 -12.53 4.42 -13.37
CA LEU A 250 -11.18 4.99 -13.55
C LEU A 250 -10.64 4.68 -14.94
N SER A 251 -10.81 3.45 -15.43
CA SER A 251 -10.39 3.06 -16.78
C SER A 251 -11.17 3.74 -17.89
N LEU A 252 -12.50 3.80 -17.77
CA LEU A 252 -13.36 4.43 -18.77
C LEU A 252 -13.10 5.93 -18.85
N THR A 253 -13.06 6.63 -17.70
CA THR A 253 -12.79 8.07 -17.67
C THR A 253 -11.41 8.39 -18.22
N GLY A 254 -10.37 7.63 -17.82
CA GLY A 254 -9.04 7.80 -18.37
C GLY A 254 -8.99 7.56 -19.88
N GLY A 255 -9.67 6.52 -20.38
CA GLY A 255 -9.68 6.17 -21.79
C GLY A 255 -10.47 7.14 -22.67
N VAL A 256 -11.64 7.59 -22.22
CA VAL A 256 -12.46 8.59 -22.93
C VAL A 256 -11.71 9.91 -23.03
N LEU A 257 -11.16 10.40 -21.91
CA LEU A 257 -10.36 11.62 -21.93
C LEU A 257 -9.12 11.47 -22.81
N LEU A 258 -8.47 10.30 -22.81
CA LEU A 258 -7.31 10.06 -23.65
C LEU A 258 -7.69 10.15 -25.13
N PHE A 259 -8.80 9.54 -25.52
CA PHE A 259 -9.34 9.59 -26.88
C PHE A 259 -9.69 11.02 -27.30
N CYS A 260 -10.35 11.79 -26.44
CA CYS A 260 -10.66 13.20 -26.69
C CYS A 260 -9.38 14.04 -26.85
N HIS A 261 -8.39 13.87 -25.99
CA HIS A 261 -7.15 14.66 -26.06
C HIS A 261 -6.23 14.31 -27.23
N VAL A 262 -6.27 13.07 -27.73
CA VAL A 262 -5.59 12.71 -28.97
C VAL A 262 -6.14 13.53 -30.15
N ALA A 263 -7.43 13.88 -30.14
CA ALA A 263 -8.02 14.74 -31.16
C ALA A 263 -7.55 16.20 -31.07
N ASP A 264 -7.30 16.69 -29.85
CA ASP A 264 -6.94 18.10 -29.59
C ASP A 264 -5.42 18.38 -29.60
N GLY A 265 -4.58 17.34 -29.68
CA GLY A 265 -3.12 17.50 -29.76
C GLY A 265 -2.42 17.90 -28.46
N ILE A 266 -3.11 17.88 -27.32
CA ILE A 266 -2.53 18.20 -26.01
C ILE A 266 -1.81 16.97 -25.44
N GLN A 267 -0.50 16.87 -25.67
CA GLN A 267 0.32 15.74 -25.23
C GLN A 267 0.49 15.67 -23.70
N GLU A 268 0.47 16.81 -23.01
CA GLU A 268 0.77 16.92 -21.58
C GLU A 268 -0.19 16.10 -20.69
N LEU A 269 -1.50 16.11 -21.00
CA LEU A 269 -2.49 15.42 -20.17
C LEU A 269 -2.49 13.90 -20.40
N GLN A 270 -1.93 13.40 -21.50
CA GLN A 270 -1.96 11.98 -21.85
C GLN A 270 -1.35 11.11 -20.75
N SER A 271 -0.28 11.58 -20.08
CA SER A 271 0.37 10.85 -18.99
C SER A 271 -0.52 10.68 -17.75
N ALA A 272 -1.29 11.71 -17.39
CA ALA A 272 -2.26 11.62 -16.29
C ALA A 272 -3.36 10.60 -16.61
N LEU A 273 -3.83 10.61 -17.86
CA LEU A 273 -4.92 9.76 -18.33
C LEU A 273 -4.49 8.31 -18.42
N TRP A 274 -3.28 8.03 -18.91
CA TRP A 274 -2.68 6.70 -18.87
C TRP A 274 -2.53 6.17 -17.44
N ALA A 275 -2.14 7.03 -16.48
CA ALA A 275 -2.07 6.64 -15.08
C ALA A 275 -3.44 6.24 -14.52
N LEU A 276 -4.53 6.91 -14.93
CA LEU A 276 -5.91 6.54 -14.55
C LEU A 276 -6.33 5.22 -15.20
N VAL A 277 -6.08 5.04 -16.50
CA VAL A 277 -6.41 3.81 -17.23
C VAL A 277 -5.73 2.61 -16.61
N THR A 278 -4.40 2.69 -16.45
CA THR A 278 -3.59 1.61 -15.89
C THR A 278 -3.96 1.32 -14.44
N SER A 279 -4.22 2.35 -13.63
CA SER A 279 -4.72 2.17 -12.26
C SER A 279 -6.03 1.40 -12.26
N GLY A 280 -7.01 1.79 -13.08
CA GLY A 280 -8.31 1.12 -13.22
C GLY A 280 -8.20 -0.34 -13.66
N VAL A 281 -7.37 -0.61 -14.68
CA VAL A 281 -7.13 -1.96 -15.21
C VAL A 281 -6.49 -2.84 -14.14
N ASN A 282 -5.49 -2.32 -13.40
CA ASN A 282 -4.84 -3.04 -12.32
C ASN A 282 -5.83 -3.40 -11.20
N VAL A 283 -6.79 -2.52 -10.86
CA VAL A 283 -7.86 -2.85 -9.91
C VAL A 283 -8.65 -4.05 -10.37
N MET A 284 -9.12 -4.00 -11.62
CA MET A 284 -9.97 -5.04 -12.19
C MET A 284 -9.22 -6.35 -12.32
N ALA A 285 -7.97 -6.32 -12.79
CA ALA A 285 -7.10 -7.49 -12.88
C ALA A 285 -6.87 -8.12 -11.50
N PHE A 286 -6.58 -7.31 -10.47
CA PHE A 286 -6.41 -7.82 -9.10
C PHE A 286 -7.69 -8.47 -8.56
N LEU A 287 -8.85 -7.87 -8.85
CA LEU A 287 -10.15 -8.42 -8.50
C LEU A 287 -10.42 -9.75 -9.21
N VAL A 288 -10.18 -9.82 -10.53
CA VAL A 288 -10.37 -11.03 -11.34
C VAL A 288 -9.44 -12.15 -10.90
N VAL A 289 -8.13 -11.87 -10.72
CA VAL A 289 -7.18 -12.83 -10.14
C VAL A 289 -7.63 -13.26 -8.75
N GLY A 290 -8.15 -12.33 -7.95
CA GLY A 290 -8.76 -12.63 -6.66
C GLY A 290 -9.90 -13.63 -6.72
N VAL A 291 -10.78 -13.53 -7.74
CA VAL A 291 -11.88 -14.47 -8.02
C VAL A 291 -11.37 -15.80 -8.55
N CYS A 292 -10.53 -15.78 -9.59
CA CYS A 292 -10.07 -16.98 -10.26
C CYS A 292 -9.18 -17.84 -9.34
N CYS A 293 -8.44 -17.21 -8.42
CA CYS A 293 -7.59 -17.89 -7.45
C CYS A 293 -8.30 -18.16 -6.10
N CYS A 294 -9.64 -18.13 -6.03
CA CYS A 294 -10.46 -18.34 -4.82
C CYS A 294 -10.35 -19.72 -4.16
N SER A 295 -9.42 -20.60 -4.58
CA SER A 295 -9.10 -21.78 -3.78
C SER A 295 -8.63 -21.33 -2.40
N GLN A 296 -9.43 -21.63 -1.37
CA GLN A 296 -9.18 -21.32 0.05
C GLN A 296 -7.77 -21.73 0.54
N ARG A 297 -7.03 -22.55 -0.23
CA ARG A 297 -5.68 -23.01 0.09
C ARG A 297 -4.56 -22.04 -0.29
N LEU A 298 -4.78 -21.10 -1.21
CA LEU A 298 -3.80 -20.06 -1.51
C LEU A 298 -3.85 -19.01 -0.39
N LYS A 299 -3.12 -19.30 0.70
CA LYS A 299 -2.78 -18.35 1.77
C LYS A 299 -2.41 -17.00 1.15
N GLU A 300 -2.69 -15.90 1.84
CA GLU A 300 -2.45 -14.51 1.37
C GLU A 300 -1.07 -14.31 0.69
N ARG A 301 -0.05 -15.06 1.09
CA ARG A 301 1.29 -15.06 0.47
C ARG A 301 1.33 -15.49 -1.00
N GLY A 302 0.45 -16.40 -1.43
CA GLY A 302 0.39 -16.88 -2.81
C GLY A 302 -0.08 -15.82 -3.80
N LYS A 303 -0.93 -14.88 -3.36
CA LYS A 303 -1.42 -13.79 -4.21
C LYS A 303 -0.30 -12.83 -4.63
N VAL A 304 0.63 -12.54 -3.71
CA VAL A 304 1.83 -11.75 -4.01
C VAL A 304 2.72 -12.46 -5.00
N ALA A 305 2.94 -13.77 -4.79
CA ALA A 305 3.77 -14.56 -5.69
C ALA A 305 3.21 -14.58 -7.13
N ILE A 306 1.89 -14.72 -7.28
CA ILE A 306 1.23 -14.66 -8.59
C ILE A 306 1.40 -13.28 -9.23
N LEU A 307 1.20 -12.21 -8.46
CA LEU A 307 1.34 -10.86 -8.99
C LEU A 307 2.79 -10.53 -9.38
N VAL A 308 3.75 -10.94 -8.56
CA VAL A 308 5.18 -10.83 -8.88
C VAL A 308 5.51 -11.66 -10.12
N ALA A 309 5.03 -12.90 -10.22
CA ALA A 309 5.24 -13.76 -11.38
C ALA A 309 4.64 -13.14 -12.65
N PHE A 310 3.45 -12.55 -12.57
CA PHE A 310 2.82 -11.83 -13.68
C PHE A 310 3.63 -10.60 -14.10
N SER A 311 4.09 -9.78 -13.15
CA SER A 311 4.98 -8.64 -13.45
C SER A 311 6.31 -9.09 -14.07
N VAL A 312 6.90 -10.18 -13.57
CA VAL A 312 8.11 -10.78 -14.14
C VAL A 312 7.83 -11.31 -15.54
N ALA A 313 6.68 -11.94 -15.78
CA ALA A 313 6.31 -12.44 -17.11
C ALA A 313 6.11 -11.29 -18.11
N ILE A 314 5.48 -10.18 -17.72
CA ILE A 314 5.38 -8.98 -18.55
C ILE A 314 6.77 -8.44 -18.85
N PHE A 315 7.62 -8.28 -17.81
CA PHE A 315 8.98 -7.79 -17.97
C PHE A 315 9.80 -8.66 -18.93
N VAL A 316 9.78 -9.97 -18.73
CA VAL A 316 10.45 -10.94 -19.59
C VAL A 316 9.88 -10.89 -21.01
N GLY A 317 8.55 -10.80 -21.17
CA GLY A 317 7.90 -10.64 -22.47
C GLY A 317 8.36 -9.39 -23.21
N CYS A 318 8.29 -8.22 -22.57
CA CYS A 318 8.71 -6.94 -23.14
C CYS A 318 10.21 -6.91 -23.49
N THR A 319 11.04 -7.64 -22.74
CA THR A 319 12.49 -7.62 -22.94
C THR A 319 12.92 -8.67 -23.97
N LEU A 320 12.28 -9.85 -24.01
CA LEU A 320 12.59 -10.92 -24.97
C LEU A 320 12.22 -10.54 -26.41
N THR A 321 11.20 -9.70 -26.60
CA THR A 321 10.80 -9.23 -27.93
C THR A 321 11.86 -8.37 -28.62
N ASN A 322 12.77 -7.76 -27.85
CA ASN A 322 13.80 -6.85 -28.38
C ASN A 322 15.12 -7.57 -28.75
N GLY A 323 15.16 -8.90 -28.65
CA GLY A 323 16.26 -9.73 -29.16
C GLY A 323 17.49 -9.78 -28.25
N PHE A 324 17.77 -10.96 -27.67
CA PHE A 324 19.03 -11.25 -26.97
C PHE A 324 20.25 -11.34 -27.90
N ALA A 325 20.04 -11.28 -29.22
CA ALA A 325 21.06 -11.57 -30.22
C ALA A 325 22.14 -10.49 -30.32
N ASP A 326 21.84 -9.25 -29.94
CA ASP A 326 22.72 -8.08 -30.17
C ASP A 326 23.70 -7.82 -29.01
N GLY A 327 23.80 -8.73 -28.05
CA GLY A 327 24.74 -8.64 -26.92
C GLY A 327 24.25 -7.79 -25.74
N PHE A 328 25.06 -7.76 -24.67
CA PHE A 328 24.70 -7.08 -23.42
C PHE A 328 24.50 -5.57 -23.58
N ASP A 329 25.29 -4.94 -24.46
CA ASP A 329 25.31 -3.49 -24.66
C ASP A 329 24.02 -2.95 -25.30
N ALA A 330 23.35 -3.77 -26.12
CA ALA A 330 22.03 -3.44 -26.67
C ALA A 330 20.91 -3.84 -25.69
N PHE A 331 21.06 -4.98 -25.01
CA PHE A 331 20.04 -5.55 -24.13
C PHE A 331 19.84 -4.78 -22.82
N TYR A 332 20.92 -4.36 -22.16
CA TYR A 332 20.86 -3.76 -20.83
C TYR A 332 19.96 -2.50 -20.76
N PRO A 333 20.14 -1.48 -21.61
CA PRO A 333 19.32 -0.28 -21.52
C PRO A 333 17.84 -0.53 -21.80
N ASP A 334 17.51 -1.41 -22.76
CA ASP A 334 16.14 -1.86 -23.00
C ASP A 334 15.56 -2.58 -21.79
N ALA A 335 16.35 -3.46 -21.15
CA ALA A 335 15.93 -4.13 -19.93
C ALA A 335 15.68 -3.14 -18.79
N VAL A 336 16.52 -2.12 -18.60
CA VAL A 336 16.29 -1.10 -17.56
C VAL A 336 15.06 -0.25 -17.88
N GLN A 337 14.87 0.14 -19.14
CA GLN A 337 13.69 0.89 -19.58
C GLN A 337 12.41 0.10 -19.35
N ASN A 338 12.37 -1.16 -19.79
CA ASN A 338 11.25 -2.07 -19.58
C ASN A 338 11.02 -2.35 -18.10
N ALA A 339 12.08 -2.50 -17.29
CA ALA A 339 11.96 -2.67 -15.85
C ALA A 339 11.35 -1.43 -15.20
N SER A 340 11.77 -0.22 -15.59
CA SER A 340 11.18 1.04 -15.11
C SER A 340 9.71 1.15 -15.48
N PHE A 341 9.35 0.80 -16.72
CA PHE A 341 7.97 0.78 -17.18
C PHE A 341 7.12 -0.19 -16.36
N VAL A 342 7.56 -1.45 -16.22
CA VAL A 342 6.84 -2.46 -15.45
C VAL A 342 6.74 -2.08 -13.97
N ALA A 343 7.84 -1.60 -13.39
CA ALA A 343 7.87 -1.16 -12.00
C ALA A 343 6.92 0.01 -11.75
N GLY A 344 6.91 1.00 -12.65
CA GLY A 344 6.18 2.25 -12.50
C GLY A 344 4.70 2.21 -12.88
N TYR A 345 4.29 1.35 -13.83
CA TYR A 345 2.90 1.25 -14.31
C TYR A 345 2.13 0.03 -13.78
N PHE A 346 2.81 -1.08 -13.49
CA PHE A 346 2.15 -2.32 -13.08
C PHE A 346 2.42 -2.66 -11.62
N TRP A 347 3.69 -2.71 -11.24
CA TRP A 347 4.06 -3.11 -9.90
C TRP A 347 3.67 -2.04 -8.88
N ALA A 348 3.87 -0.78 -9.23
CA ALA A 348 3.53 0.41 -8.48
C ALA A 348 2.06 0.44 -8.00
N PRO A 349 1.04 0.47 -8.88
CA PRO A 349 -0.35 0.36 -8.44
C PRO A 349 -0.56 -0.91 -7.61
N ALA A 350 -0.09 -2.06 -8.08
CA ALA A 350 -0.33 -3.32 -7.38
C ALA A 350 0.25 -3.35 -5.95
N VAL A 351 1.42 -2.76 -5.72
CA VAL A 351 2.04 -2.63 -4.40
C VAL A 351 1.30 -1.62 -3.55
N VAL A 352 0.83 -0.50 -4.11
CA VAL A 352 -0.03 0.45 -3.39
C VAL A 352 -1.33 -0.24 -2.99
N TRP A 353 -1.96 -0.98 -3.88
CA TRP A 353 -3.17 -1.78 -3.65
C TRP A 353 -2.97 -2.87 -2.61
N TRP A 354 -1.88 -3.61 -2.73
CA TRP A 354 -1.54 -4.67 -1.80
C TRP A 354 -1.20 -4.11 -0.42
N SER A 355 -0.39 -3.05 -0.37
CA SER A 355 -0.03 -2.36 0.86
C SER A 355 -1.26 -1.76 1.50
N ALA A 356 -2.12 -1.11 0.72
CA ALA A 356 -3.45 -0.67 1.14
C ALA A 356 -4.23 -1.85 1.73
N ALA A 357 -4.49 -2.91 0.98
CA ALA A 357 -5.30 -4.05 1.44
C ALA A 357 -4.74 -4.68 2.74
N LEU A 358 -3.42 -4.90 2.83
CA LEU A 358 -2.77 -5.44 4.01
C LEU A 358 -2.71 -4.45 5.19
N HIS A 359 -2.45 -3.16 4.92
CA HIS A 359 -2.36 -2.12 5.96
C HIS A 359 -3.72 -1.60 6.42
N TRP A 360 -4.77 -1.86 5.65
CA TRP A 360 -6.13 -1.42 5.93
C TRP A 360 -7.03 -2.53 6.44
N GLY A 361 -6.50 -3.77 6.52
CA GLY A 361 -7.25 -4.94 7.00
C GLY A 361 -8.50 -5.20 6.18
N VAL A 362 -8.43 -4.86 4.88
CA VAL A 362 -9.59 -4.85 4.00
C VAL A 362 -10.09 -6.28 3.79
N LYS A 363 -11.40 -6.47 3.96
CA LYS A 363 -12.08 -7.72 3.62
C LYS A 363 -13.12 -7.46 2.55
N ILE A 364 -12.85 -7.89 1.33
CA ILE A 364 -13.80 -7.78 0.23
C ILE A 364 -14.92 -8.81 0.44
N LYS A 365 -16.16 -8.34 0.63
CA LYS A 365 -17.34 -9.22 0.78
C LYS A 365 -17.83 -9.67 -0.59
N TRP A 366 -17.93 -10.97 -0.78
CA TRP A 366 -18.55 -11.62 -1.94
C TRP A 366 -20.05 -11.80 -1.72
N HIS A 367 -20.86 -11.63 -2.77
CA HIS A 367 -22.32 -11.80 -2.64
C HIS A 367 -22.63 -13.24 -2.25
N LYS A 368 -23.48 -13.42 -1.23
CA LYS A 368 -23.91 -14.73 -0.71
C LYS A 368 -24.78 -15.44 -1.76
N GLY A 369 -24.14 -16.09 -2.71
CA GLY A 369 -24.65 -17.19 -3.53
C GLY A 369 -23.65 -18.35 -3.61
N TRP A 370 -22.41 -18.12 -3.16
CA TRP A 370 -21.37 -19.12 -2.95
C TRP A 370 -20.97 -19.06 -1.49
N THR A 371 -21.46 -19.99 -0.69
CA THR A 371 -21.18 -20.07 0.75
C THR A 371 -19.74 -20.54 0.95
N VAL A 372 -18.78 -19.64 0.78
CA VAL A 372 -17.40 -19.86 1.25
C VAL A 372 -17.43 -19.65 2.76
N VAL A 373 -17.25 -20.74 3.50
CA VAL A 373 -17.07 -20.76 4.95
C VAL A 373 -16.00 -19.73 5.33
N SER A 374 -16.45 -18.66 5.99
CA SER A 374 -15.59 -17.63 6.56
C SER A 374 -14.90 -18.23 7.78
N CYS A 375 -13.64 -18.66 7.62
CA CYS A 375 -12.76 -18.94 8.74
C CYS A 375 -12.33 -17.62 9.40
N VAL A 376 -13.22 -17.04 10.22
CA VAL A 376 -12.79 -16.33 11.42
C VAL A 376 -12.56 -17.40 12.49
N GLY A 377 -11.45 -18.11 12.36
CA GLY A 377 -11.10 -19.25 13.20
C GLY A 377 -9.61 -19.31 13.44
N ALA A 378 -9.06 -18.32 14.18
CA ALA A 378 -7.86 -18.44 15.01
C ALA A 378 -7.61 -17.16 15.82
N ALA A 379 -8.65 -16.64 16.48
CA ALA A 379 -8.53 -15.82 17.69
C ALA A 379 -9.84 -15.83 18.51
N ARG A 380 -10.65 -16.90 18.39
CA ARG A 380 -11.31 -17.41 19.59
C ARG A 380 -10.19 -18.07 20.39
N VAL A 381 -9.46 -17.26 21.16
CA VAL A 381 -9.01 -17.74 22.46
C VAL A 381 -10.29 -18.27 23.09
N ALA A 382 -10.29 -19.58 23.27
CA ALA A 382 -11.33 -20.26 24.01
C ALA A 382 -11.28 -19.70 25.43
N TRP A 383 -11.99 -18.59 25.65
CA TRP A 383 -12.75 -18.39 26.86
C TRP A 383 -13.98 -19.29 26.77
N ARG A 384 -13.76 -20.59 26.53
CA ARG A 384 -14.58 -21.59 27.22
C ARG A 384 -14.13 -21.41 28.65
N GLY A 385 -14.91 -20.65 29.40
CA GLY A 385 -14.97 -20.84 30.83
C GLY A 385 -15.07 -22.33 31.05
N ARG A 386 -13.96 -22.93 31.47
CA ARG A 386 -14.00 -24.19 32.19
C ARG A 386 -14.62 -23.78 33.51
N SER A 387 -15.95 -23.63 33.53
CA SER A 387 -16.72 -23.79 34.74
C SER A 387 -16.50 -25.24 35.13
N THR A 388 -15.37 -25.51 35.79
CA THR A 388 -15.32 -26.61 36.74
C THR A 388 -16.41 -26.27 37.73
N GLY A 389 -17.58 -26.87 37.53
CA GLY A 389 -18.56 -27.03 38.58
C GLY A 389 -17.89 -27.81 39.69
N SER A 390 -17.18 -27.10 40.56
CA SER A 390 -17.09 -27.49 41.95
C SER A 390 -18.34 -26.90 42.58
N LYS A 391 -19.38 -27.74 42.69
CA LYS A 391 -20.32 -27.62 43.80
C LYS A 391 -19.48 -27.89 45.05
N ALA A 392 -18.88 -26.85 45.60
CA ALA A 392 -18.55 -26.82 47.01
C ALA A 392 -19.77 -26.19 47.67
N ASP A 393 -20.62 -27.03 48.21
CA ASP A 393 -21.62 -26.64 49.20
C ASP A 393 -20.84 -26.01 50.36
N ALA A 394 -20.84 -24.67 50.42
CA ALA A 394 -20.41 -23.96 51.60
C ALA A 394 -21.53 -24.12 52.65
N PRO A 395 -21.23 -24.59 53.87
CA PRO A 395 -22.22 -24.61 54.93
C PRO A 395 -22.64 -23.18 55.24
N VAL A 396 -23.95 -22.98 55.26
CA VAL A 396 -24.60 -21.79 55.80
C VAL A 396 -24.28 -21.78 57.30
N ASP A 397 -23.46 -20.83 57.73
CA ASP A 397 -23.34 -20.52 59.15
C ASP A 397 -24.69 -20.00 59.66
N PRO A 398 -25.26 -20.60 60.73
CA PRO A 398 -26.49 -20.10 61.31
C PRO A 398 -26.23 -18.74 61.97
N GLU A 399 -27.20 -17.83 61.80
CA GLU A 399 -27.29 -16.58 62.55
C GLU A 399 -27.10 -16.83 64.06
N PRO A 400 -26.21 -16.08 64.75
CA PRO A 400 -26.29 -15.99 66.19
C PRO A 400 -27.45 -15.07 66.53
N GLY A 401 -28.60 -15.69 66.81
CA GLY A 401 -29.65 -15.06 67.60
C GLY A 401 -29.23 -14.99 69.07
N ALA A 402 -29.06 -13.76 69.57
CA ALA A 402 -29.29 -13.35 70.95
C ALA A 402 -29.51 -11.82 70.97
#